data_AF-A0A2D4QXK3-F1
#
_entry.id   AF-A0A2D4QXK3-F1
#
_cell.length_a   1.000
_cell.length_b   1.000
_cell.length_c   1.000
_cell.angle_alpha   90.00
_cell.angle_beta   90.00
_cell.angle_gamma   90.00
#
_symmetry.space_group_name_H-M   'P 1'
#
loop_
_entity.id
_entity.type
_entity.pdbx_description
1 polymer ?
#
loop_
_entity_poly.entity_id
_entity_poly.type
_entity_poly.pdbx_seq_one_letter_code
_entity_poly.pdbx_strand_id
1 'polypeptide(L)'
;MAINKESTGFTFGFAIVLVIILGVILASLAEGLKPMKEKNVRVKKQIDILSAMMDVEEANIDRSNAETEFSKYVKLEEAVVLNKDGKEVGKGKSAFEIDIKKEFRDKTLEEKDKKFPLFIAKNKEGASRFIIPVVGKGLWGPIWGYICLEEDMNTIAGVSFDHKTETPGLGAEINKPFFMDRWKKSEISDSEGDFKKYEVVKDNSGTTDPSKVDGITGGTITSKGVEEMVNRSLAIYTNYFKNRKSK
;
A
#
# COMPACT_ATOMS: atom_id res chain seq x y z
N MET A 1 27.94 53.82 -16.58
CA MET A 1 26.83 54.09 -15.64
C MET A 1 26.67 52.89 -14.73
N ALA A 2 26.65 53.09 -13.42
CA ALA A 2 26.35 52.01 -12.48
C ALA A 2 24.86 51.64 -12.61
N ILE A 3 24.55 50.36 -12.74
CA ILE A 3 23.17 49.86 -12.70
C ILE A 3 22.62 50.13 -11.30
N ASN A 4 21.52 50.88 -11.19
CA ASN A 4 20.86 51.11 -9.90
C ASN A 4 20.09 49.84 -9.50
N LYS A 5 20.75 49.00 -8.69
CA LYS A 5 20.24 47.71 -8.21
C LYS A 5 19.06 47.83 -7.23
N GLU A 6 18.85 49.00 -6.65
CA GLU A 6 17.75 49.30 -5.72
C GLU A 6 16.53 49.91 -6.44
N SER A 7 16.61 50.12 -7.76
CA SER A 7 15.49 50.66 -8.52
C SER A 7 14.37 49.63 -8.69
N THR A 8 13.12 50.06 -8.53
CA THR A 8 11.94 49.21 -8.67
C THR A 8 11.93 48.44 -10.00
N GLY A 9 12.31 49.09 -11.11
CA GLY A 9 12.40 48.44 -12.42
C GLY A 9 13.46 47.33 -12.49
N PHE A 10 14.63 47.54 -11.88
CA PHE A 10 15.66 46.50 -11.79
C PHE A 10 15.19 45.32 -10.92
N THR A 11 14.57 45.59 -9.77
CA THR A 11 14.04 44.54 -8.89
C THR A 11 13.01 43.67 -9.59
N PHE A 12 12.02 44.26 -10.28
CA PHE A 12 11.01 43.50 -11.03
C PHE A 12 11.62 42.74 -12.21
N GLY A 13 12.52 43.35 -12.98
CA GLY A 13 13.19 42.69 -14.09
C GLY A 13 14.06 41.50 -13.63
N PHE A 14 14.83 41.69 -12.56
CA PHE A 14 15.61 40.63 -11.94
C PHE A 14 14.72 39.48 -11.45
N ALA A 15 13.64 39.79 -10.75
CA ALA A 15 12.71 38.78 -10.25
C ALA A 15 12.06 37.97 -11.39
N ILE A 16 11.63 38.63 -12.48
CA ILE A 16 11.07 37.94 -13.65
C ILE A 16 12.09 36.99 -14.26
N VAL A 17 13.31 37.46 -14.52
CA VAL A 17 14.38 36.63 -15.10
C VAL A 17 14.70 35.45 -14.19
N LEU A 18 14.81 35.69 -12.88
CA LEU A 18 15.08 34.64 -11.90
C LEU A 18 13.97 33.57 -11.89
N VAL A 19 12.70 33.98 -11.88
CA VAL A 19 11.55 33.06 -11.91
C VAL A 19 11.54 32.24 -13.19
N ILE A 20 11.83 32.86 -14.34
CA ILE A 20 11.92 32.14 -15.63
C ILE A 20 13.04 31.09 -15.58
N ILE A 21 14.23 31.48 -15.13
CA ILE A 21 15.38 30.56 -15.05
C ILE A 21 15.08 29.40 -14.10
N LEU A 22 14.60 29.69 -12.87
CA LEU A 22 14.26 28.66 -11.90
C LEU A 22 13.13 27.75 -12.39
N GLY A 23 12.11 28.31 -13.03
CA GLY A 23 11.00 27.58 -13.62
C GLY A 23 11.47 26.60 -14.69
N VAL A 24 12.34 27.04 -15.61
CA VAL A 24 12.90 26.19 -16.66
C VAL A 24 13.75 25.05 -16.08
N ILE A 25 14.61 25.35 -15.10
CA ILE A 25 15.46 24.34 -14.46
C ILE A 25 14.60 23.29 -13.75
N LEU A 26 13.65 23.73 -12.93
CA LEU A 26 12.78 22.83 -12.17
C LEU A 26 11.89 21.98 -13.10
N ALA A 27 11.32 22.56 -14.16
CA ALA A 27 10.53 21.84 -15.13
C ALA A 27 11.35 20.78 -15.88
N SER A 28 12.56 21.15 -16.32
CA SER A 28 13.46 20.22 -17.02
C SER A 28 13.86 19.04 -16.14
N LEU A 29 14.21 19.29 -14.88
CA LEU A 29 14.51 18.24 -13.91
C LEU A 29 13.28 17.39 -13.60
N ALA A 30 12.11 18.00 -13.42
CA ALA A 30 10.88 17.28 -13.12
C ALA A 30 10.50 16.29 -14.23
N GLU A 31 10.53 16.74 -15.50
CA GLU A 31 10.20 15.90 -16.64
C GLU A 31 11.29 14.87 -16.93
N GLY A 32 12.57 15.26 -16.88
CA GLY A 32 13.70 14.35 -17.12
C GLY A 32 13.78 13.19 -16.12
N LEU A 33 13.45 13.43 -14.83
CA LEU A 33 13.44 12.38 -13.80
C LEU A 33 12.13 11.60 -13.72
N LYS A 34 11.06 12.03 -14.40
CA LYS A 34 9.73 11.40 -14.28
C LYS A 34 9.74 9.90 -14.63
N PRO A 35 10.34 9.45 -15.75
CA PRO A 35 10.38 8.02 -16.08
C PRO A 35 11.11 7.18 -15.01
N MET A 36 12.19 7.72 -14.44
CA MET A 36 12.94 7.04 -13.38
C MET A 36 12.14 6.96 -12.09
N LYS A 37 11.36 7.98 -11.75
CA LYS A 37 10.46 7.97 -10.58
C LYS A 37 9.35 6.95 -10.76
N GLU A 38 8.69 6.93 -11.92
CA GLU A 38 7.62 5.98 -12.25
C GLU A 38 8.13 4.54 -12.20
N LYS A 39 9.31 4.26 -12.80
CA LYS A 39 9.96 2.95 -12.68
C LYS A 39 10.23 2.57 -11.23
N ASN A 40 10.81 3.48 -10.44
CA ASN A 40 11.10 3.20 -9.03
C ASN A 40 9.84 2.93 -8.20
N VAL A 41 8.74 3.65 -8.46
CA VAL A 41 7.44 3.40 -7.81
C VAL A 41 6.88 2.05 -8.21
N ARG A 42 6.97 1.68 -9.50
CA ARG A 42 6.54 0.38 -10.02
C ARG A 42 7.32 -0.77 -9.37
N VAL A 43 8.64 -0.66 -9.32
CA VAL A 43 9.53 -1.65 -8.70
C VAL A 43 9.27 -1.76 -7.19
N LYS A 44 9.10 -0.63 -6.49
CA LYS A 44 8.74 -0.63 -5.06
C LYS A 44 7.41 -1.35 -4.82
N LYS A 45 6.39 -1.14 -5.67
CA LYS A 45 5.11 -1.84 -5.60
C LYS A 45 5.27 -3.35 -5.73
N GLN A 46 6.14 -3.83 -6.61
CA GLN A 46 6.42 -5.26 -6.76
C GLN A 46 7.10 -5.82 -5.52
N ILE A 47 8.11 -5.13 -4.98
CA ILE A 47 8.78 -5.52 -3.74
C ILE A 47 7.75 -5.61 -2.61
N ASP A 48 6.90 -4.59 -2.41
CA ASP A 48 5.92 -4.57 -1.33
C ASP A 48 4.91 -5.74 -1.42
N ILE A 49 4.49 -6.10 -2.64
CA ILE A 49 3.63 -7.27 -2.86
C ILE A 49 4.36 -8.57 -2.50
N LEU A 50 5.63 -8.71 -2.90
CA LEU A 50 6.45 -9.87 -2.55
C LEU A 50 6.74 -9.95 -1.06
N SER A 51 6.98 -8.81 -0.40
CA SER A 51 7.26 -8.70 1.04
C SER A 51 6.07 -9.15 1.90
N ALA A 52 4.84 -9.02 1.41
CA ALA A 52 3.67 -9.57 2.11
C ALA A 52 3.62 -11.09 2.07
N MET A 53 4.26 -11.72 1.08
CA MET A 53 4.23 -13.17 0.85
C MET A 53 5.47 -13.88 1.41
N MET A 54 6.62 -13.21 1.45
CA MET A 54 7.89 -13.79 1.91
C MET A 54 8.87 -12.73 2.39
N ASP A 55 9.90 -13.17 3.12
CA ASP A 55 11.05 -12.33 3.44
C ASP A 55 11.88 -12.07 2.17
N VAL A 56 11.85 -10.84 1.69
CA VAL A 56 12.55 -10.42 0.48
C VAL A 56 14.05 -10.26 0.70
N GLU A 57 14.49 -9.98 1.93
CA GLU A 57 15.91 -9.85 2.26
C GLU A 57 16.56 -11.23 2.27
N GLU A 58 15.93 -12.21 2.94
CA GLU A 58 16.39 -13.61 2.93
C GLU A 58 16.40 -14.20 1.52
N ALA A 59 15.43 -13.82 0.69
CA ALA A 59 15.33 -14.24 -0.70
C ALA A 59 16.27 -13.48 -1.67
N ASN A 60 17.09 -12.54 -1.18
CA ASN A 60 17.96 -11.66 -1.98
C ASN A 60 17.20 -10.90 -3.09
N ILE A 61 16.01 -10.38 -2.79
CA ILE A 61 15.17 -9.62 -3.71
C ILE A 61 15.33 -8.13 -3.42
N ASP A 62 15.81 -7.38 -4.41
CA ASP A 62 16.00 -5.95 -4.33
C ASP A 62 15.52 -5.24 -5.61
N ARG A 63 15.78 -3.94 -5.75
CA ARG A 63 15.34 -3.15 -6.91
C ARG A 63 15.92 -3.61 -8.25
N SER A 64 17.03 -4.34 -8.25
CA SER A 64 17.70 -4.80 -9.46
C SER A 64 17.05 -6.07 -10.04
N ASN A 65 16.47 -6.92 -9.21
CA ASN A 65 15.87 -8.20 -9.63
C ASN A 65 14.36 -8.34 -9.33
N ALA A 66 13.75 -7.40 -8.62
CA ALA A 66 12.33 -7.46 -8.23
C ALA A 66 11.37 -7.68 -9.39
N GLU A 67 11.59 -7.08 -10.57
CA GLU A 67 10.71 -7.28 -11.74
C GLU A 67 10.70 -8.76 -12.19
N THR A 68 11.88 -9.38 -12.19
CA THR A 68 12.08 -10.77 -12.57
C THR A 68 11.46 -11.70 -11.53
N GLU A 69 11.75 -11.48 -10.24
CA GLU A 69 11.21 -12.31 -9.16
C GLU A 69 9.70 -12.17 -9.06
N PHE A 70 9.17 -10.94 -9.18
CA PHE A 70 7.73 -10.69 -9.17
C PHE A 70 6.99 -11.51 -10.22
N SER A 71 7.54 -11.56 -11.44
CA SER A 71 6.92 -12.29 -12.55
C SER A 71 6.93 -13.82 -12.37
N LYS A 72 7.78 -14.36 -11.49
CA LYS A 72 7.80 -15.80 -11.17
C LYS A 72 6.62 -16.20 -10.28
N TYR A 73 6.26 -15.34 -9.32
CA TYR A 73 5.27 -15.66 -8.30
C TYR A 73 3.91 -15.06 -8.59
N VAL A 74 3.85 -13.82 -9.07
CA VAL A 74 2.61 -13.05 -9.24
C VAL A 74 2.15 -13.09 -10.69
N LYS A 75 0.96 -13.64 -10.92
CA LYS A 75 0.37 -13.75 -12.25
C LYS A 75 -0.59 -12.60 -12.49
N LEU A 76 -0.10 -11.55 -13.14
CA LEU A 76 -0.91 -10.36 -13.40
C LEU A 76 -2.12 -10.63 -14.30
N GLU A 77 -2.06 -11.68 -15.12
CA GLU A 77 -3.17 -12.15 -15.95
C GLU A 77 -4.34 -12.68 -15.12
N GLU A 78 -4.06 -13.22 -13.93
CA GLU A 78 -5.06 -13.76 -13.00
C GLU A 78 -5.55 -12.71 -12.00
N ALA A 79 -4.91 -11.53 -11.94
CA ALA A 79 -5.34 -10.44 -11.06
C ALA A 79 -6.77 -10.01 -11.38
N VAL A 80 -7.53 -9.62 -10.35
CA VAL A 80 -8.92 -9.19 -10.49
C VAL A 80 -9.10 -7.77 -9.97
N VAL A 81 -10.12 -7.09 -10.45
CA VAL A 81 -10.54 -5.77 -9.98
C VAL A 81 -11.94 -5.91 -9.41
N LEU A 82 -12.11 -5.48 -8.17
CA LEU A 82 -13.37 -5.52 -7.46
C LEU A 82 -13.97 -4.11 -7.34
N ASN A 83 -15.29 -4.04 -7.17
CA ASN A 83 -15.98 -2.85 -6.69
C ASN A 83 -16.14 -2.89 -5.16
N LYS A 84 -16.75 -1.85 -4.57
CA LYS A 84 -16.98 -1.74 -3.12
C LYS A 84 -17.77 -2.89 -2.49
N ASP A 85 -18.55 -3.63 -3.28
CA ASP A 85 -19.39 -4.74 -2.81
C ASP A 85 -18.66 -6.09 -2.92
N GLY A 86 -17.37 -6.10 -3.32
CA GLY A 86 -16.59 -7.31 -3.54
C GLY A 86 -16.98 -8.05 -4.82
N LYS A 87 -17.66 -7.40 -5.77
CA LYS A 87 -17.99 -7.99 -7.08
C LYS A 87 -16.88 -7.70 -8.07
N GLU A 88 -16.53 -8.70 -8.88
CA GLU A 88 -15.55 -8.57 -9.95
C GLU A 88 -16.09 -7.66 -11.07
N VAL A 89 -15.33 -6.62 -11.41
CA VAL A 89 -15.63 -5.64 -12.47
C VAL A 89 -14.51 -5.54 -13.51
N GLY A 90 -13.43 -6.29 -13.36
CA GLY A 90 -12.31 -6.32 -14.29
C GLY A 90 -11.29 -7.39 -13.95
N LYS A 91 -10.39 -7.68 -14.90
CA LYS A 91 -9.34 -8.70 -14.77
C LYS A 91 -8.05 -8.28 -15.49
N GLY A 92 -6.98 -8.99 -15.15
CA GLY A 92 -5.69 -8.93 -15.83
C GLY A 92 -4.81 -7.76 -15.40
N LYS A 93 -3.83 -7.45 -16.25
CA LYS A 93 -2.75 -6.48 -15.98
C LYS A 93 -3.24 -5.08 -15.57
N SER A 94 -4.45 -4.71 -15.99
CA SER A 94 -5.07 -3.44 -15.60
C SER A 94 -5.21 -3.28 -14.08
N ALA A 95 -5.37 -4.37 -13.33
CA ALA A 95 -5.40 -4.36 -11.87
C ALA A 95 -4.09 -3.83 -11.25
N PHE A 96 -2.96 -4.11 -11.90
CA PHE A 96 -1.64 -3.66 -11.42
C PHE A 96 -1.42 -2.15 -11.66
N GLU A 97 -2.06 -1.58 -12.67
CA GLU A 97 -1.94 -0.14 -12.98
C GLU A 97 -2.86 0.72 -12.09
N ILE A 98 -3.77 0.10 -11.31
CA ILE A 98 -4.59 0.82 -10.34
C ILE A 98 -3.71 1.31 -9.19
N ASP A 99 -3.71 2.64 -8.98
CA ASP A 99 -3.14 3.28 -7.81
C ASP A 99 -4.21 3.41 -6.72
N ILE A 100 -4.24 2.42 -5.82
CA ILE A 100 -5.20 2.39 -4.71
C ILE A 100 -5.10 3.63 -3.79
N LYS A 101 -3.92 4.27 -3.72
CA LYS A 101 -3.75 5.50 -2.93
C LYS A 101 -4.44 6.68 -3.59
N LYS A 102 -4.42 6.73 -4.92
CA LYS A 102 -5.17 7.71 -5.71
C LYS A 102 -6.67 7.46 -5.57
N GLU A 103 -7.13 6.23 -5.76
CA GLU A 103 -8.54 5.83 -5.60
C GLU A 103 -9.09 6.22 -4.22
N PHE A 104 -8.30 6.01 -3.15
CA PHE A 104 -8.70 6.35 -1.78
C PHE A 104 -8.77 7.86 -1.53
N ARG A 105 -7.82 8.64 -2.04
CA ARG A 105 -7.73 10.09 -1.77
C ARG A 105 -8.64 10.92 -2.67
N ASP A 106 -9.00 10.42 -3.85
CA ASP A 106 -9.84 11.15 -4.79
C ASP A 106 -11.26 11.31 -4.24
N LYS A 107 -11.60 12.55 -3.88
CA LYS A 107 -12.93 12.90 -3.36
C LYS A 107 -13.96 13.13 -4.45
N THR A 108 -13.53 13.21 -5.72
CA THR A 108 -14.43 13.35 -6.86
C THR A 108 -14.94 12.01 -7.38
N LEU A 109 -14.29 10.91 -6.95
CA LEU A 109 -14.68 9.56 -7.30
C LEU A 109 -15.73 9.03 -6.30
N GLU A 110 -16.91 8.72 -6.81
CA GLU A 110 -17.98 8.10 -6.04
C GLU A 110 -17.55 6.71 -5.53
N GLU A 111 -18.01 6.32 -4.35
CA GLU A 111 -17.63 5.02 -3.73
C GLU A 111 -17.94 3.81 -4.62
N LYS A 112 -18.99 3.89 -5.45
CA LYS A 112 -19.36 2.82 -6.38
C LYS A 112 -18.38 2.65 -7.55
N ASP A 113 -17.66 3.71 -7.90
CA ASP A 113 -16.75 3.77 -9.05
C ASP A 113 -15.30 3.48 -8.64
N LYS A 114 -15.02 3.46 -7.32
CA LYS A 114 -13.73 3.05 -6.76
C LYS A 114 -13.42 1.60 -7.08
N LYS A 115 -12.16 1.36 -7.43
CA LYS A 115 -11.66 0.05 -7.84
C LYS A 115 -10.68 -0.53 -6.82
N PHE A 116 -10.83 -1.82 -6.55
CA PHE A 116 -10.09 -2.55 -5.54
C PHE A 116 -9.36 -3.73 -6.20
N PRO A 117 -8.06 -3.58 -6.54
CA PRO A 117 -7.31 -4.65 -7.18
C PRO A 117 -7.00 -5.78 -6.18
N LEU A 118 -7.02 -7.01 -6.65
CA LEU A 118 -6.59 -8.20 -5.91
C LEU A 118 -5.59 -8.95 -6.79
N PHE A 119 -4.41 -9.24 -6.24
CA PHE A 119 -3.37 -9.97 -6.95
C PHE A 119 -3.38 -11.45 -6.56
N ILE A 120 -3.13 -12.31 -7.53
CA ILE A 120 -3.04 -13.76 -7.33
C ILE A 120 -1.59 -14.17 -7.58
N ALA A 121 -1.03 -14.89 -6.62
CA ALA A 121 0.32 -15.40 -6.70
C ALA A 121 0.38 -16.87 -6.32
N LYS A 122 1.54 -17.47 -6.53
CA LYS A 122 1.90 -18.78 -5.97
C LYS A 122 3.13 -18.63 -5.10
N ASN A 123 3.16 -19.33 -3.97
CA ASN A 123 4.36 -19.41 -3.14
C ASN A 123 5.39 -20.37 -3.77
N LYS A 124 6.54 -20.58 -3.09
CA LYS A 124 7.60 -21.47 -3.57
C LYS A 124 7.18 -22.94 -3.68
N GLU A 125 6.21 -23.39 -2.87
CA GLU A 125 5.63 -24.74 -2.96
C GLU A 125 4.53 -24.86 -4.05
N GLY A 126 4.15 -23.75 -4.70
CA GLY A 126 3.13 -23.71 -5.73
C GLY A 126 1.69 -23.52 -5.22
N ALA A 127 1.50 -23.36 -3.91
CA ALA A 127 0.20 -23.08 -3.29
C ALA A 127 -0.25 -21.64 -3.60
N SER A 128 -1.55 -21.48 -3.80
CA SER A 128 -2.13 -20.18 -4.15
C SER A 128 -2.00 -19.17 -3.01
N ARG A 129 -1.81 -17.89 -3.38
CA ARG A 129 -1.76 -16.74 -2.46
C ARG A 129 -2.59 -15.60 -3.03
N PHE A 130 -3.30 -14.89 -2.15
CA PHE A 130 -4.17 -13.78 -2.51
C PHE A 130 -3.68 -12.51 -1.84
N ILE A 131 -3.20 -11.54 -2.61
CA ILE A 131 -2.57 -10.33 -2.09
C ILE A 131 -3.49 -9.13 -2.26
N ILE A 132 -3.87 -8.57 -1.12
CA ILE A 132 -4.85 -7.51 -0.95
C ILE A 132 -4.14 -6.19 -0.64
N PRO A 133 -4.22 -5.19 -1.53
CA PRO A 133 -3.74 -3.85 -1.25
C PRO A 133 -4.66 -3.16 -0.25
N VAL A 134 -4.06 -2.56 0.78
CA VAL A 134 -4.75 -1.77 1.79
C VAL A 134 -4.16 -0.37 1.83
N VAL A 135 -5.00 0.63 2.09
CA VAL A 135 -4.58 2.03 2.17
C VAL A 135 -5.42 2.78 3.19
N GLY A 136 -4.81 3.69 3.93
CA GLY A 136 -5.49 4.50 4.92
C GLY A 136 -4.69 5.74 5.31
N LYS A 137 -5.03 6.28 6.48
CA LYS A 137 -4.45 7.52 6.99
C LYS A 137 -3.79 7.26 8.36
N GLY A 138 -2.51 7.60 8.47
CA GLY A 138 -1.78 7.64 9.73
C GLY A 138 -1.94 8.98 10.44
N LEU A 139 -0.99 9.34 11.30
CA LEU A 139 -1.00 10.63 12.00
C LEU A 139 -0.63 11.78 11.04
N TRP A 140 0.50 11.64 10.34
CA TRP A 140 1.08 12.69 9.53
C TRP A 140 0.81 12.50 8.04
N GLY A 141 0.70 11.27 7.59
CA GLY A 141 0.57 10.97 6.16
C GLY A 141 -0.23 9.72 5.83
N PRO A 142 -0.32 9.38 4.54
CA PRO A 142 -0.91 8.12 4.12
C PRO A 142 -0.08 6.94 4.62
N ILE A 143 -0.77 5.89 5.01
CA ILE A 143 -0.24 4.56 5.28
C ILE A 143 -0.84 3.59 4.26
N TRP A 144 -0.11 2.54 3.92
CA TRP A 144 -0.57 1.54 2.97
C TRP A 144 0.09 0.20 3.25
N GLY A 145 -0.35 -0.81 2.54
CA GLY A 145 0.28 -2.11 2.58
C GLY A 145 -0.36 -3.14 1.69
N TYR A 146 0.07 -4.36 1.90
CA TYR A 146 -0.41 -5.56 1.23
C TYR A 146 -0.61 -6.65 2.28
N ILE A 147 -1.76 -7.30 2.26
CA ILE A 147 -2.08 -8.45 3.10
C ILE A 147 -2.12 -9.68 2.19
N CYS A 148 -1.30 -10.67 2.49
CA CYS A 148 -1.26 -11.93 1.76
C CYS A 148 -2.08 -12.97 2.51
N LEU A 149 -3.08 -13.55 1.86
CA LEU A 149 -3.83 -14.69 2.38
C LEU A 149 -3.27 -16.00 1.84
N GLU A 150 -3.41 -17.03 2.66
CA GLU A 150 -3.22 -18.44 2.34
C GLU A 150 -4.22 -18.93 1.27
N GLU A 151 -4.03 -20.16 0.81
CA GLU A 151 -4.88 -20.77 -0.23
C GLU A 151 -6.34 -20.94 0.21
N ASP A 152 -6.59 -20.98 1.52
CA ASP A 152 -7.92 -21.03 2.13
C ASP A 152 -8.71 -19.71 1.99
N MET A 153 -8.12 -18.64 1.44
CA MET A 153 -8.71 -17.31 1.29
C MET A 153 -9.21 -16.73 2.64
N ASN A 154 -8.62 -17.13 3.76
CA ASN A 154 -9.03 -16.69 5.10
C ASN A 154 -7.82 -16.34 5.98
N THR A 155 -6.84 -17.24 6.05
CA THR A 155 -5.71 -17.10 6.96
C THR A 155 -4.67 -16.14 6.37
N ILE A 156 -4.20 -15.18 7.17
CA ILE A 156 -3.12 -14.26 6.77
C ILE A 156 -1.78 -15.01 6.78
N ALA A 157 -1.18 -15.16 5.60
CA ALA A 157 0.17 -15.68 5.41
C ALA A 157 1.24 -14.65 5.83
N GLY A 158 0.98 -13.37 5.59
CA GLY A 158 1.89 -12.28 5.89
C GLY A 158 1.32 -10.92 5.49
N VAL A 159 1.99 -9.86 5.94
CA VAL A 159 1.64 -8.48 5.61
C VAL A 159 2.89 -7.68 5.32
N SER A 160 2.76 -6.67 4.48
CA SER A 160 3.75 -5.63 4.27
C SER A 160 3.06 -4.30 4.48
N PHE A 161 3.51 -3.48 5.43
CA PHE A 161 3.01 -2.12 5.62
C PHE A 161 4.12 -1.11 5.36
N ASP A 162 3.72 0.07 4.93
CA ASP A 162 4.60 1.19 4.70
C ASP A 162 3.83 2.50 4.88
N HIS A 163 4.55 3.60 4.96
CA HIS A 163 3.99 4.88 5.32
C HIS A 163 4.71 6.02 4.63
N LYS A 164 4.07 7.18 4.65
CA LYS A 164 4.71 8.44 4.31
C LYS A 164 4.74 9.30 5.56
N THR A 165 5.92 9.82 5.88
CA THR A 165 6.15 10.88 6.90
C THR A 165 5.78 10.57 8.34
N GLU A 166 5.32 9.36 8.68
CA GLU A 166 5.23 8.95 10.09
C GLU A 166 6.59 9.03 10.79
N THR A 167 6.57 9.29 12.10
CA THR A 167 7.78 9.58 12.88
C THR A 167 8.58 8.31 13.18
N PRO A 168 9.89 8.25 12.81
CA PRO A 168 10.80 7.17 13.19
C PRO A 168 10.81 6.90 14.70
N GLY A 169 10.82 5.63 15.10
CA GLY A 169 10.73 5.21 16.51
C GLY A 169 9.33 5.29 17.12
N LEU A 170 8.33 5.77 16.37
CA LEU A 170 6.92 5.82 16.77
C LEU A 170 6.05 5.16 15.68
N GLY A 171 5.22 5.93 14.98
CA GLY A 171 4.33 5.41 13.94
C GLY A 171 5.04 4.80 12.73
N ALA A 172 6.28 5.19 12.44
CA ALA A 172 7.03 4.62 11.32
C ALA A 172 7.31 3.13 11.49
N GLU A 173 7.26 2.61 12.72
CA GLU A 173 7.59 1.23 13.01
C GLU A 173 6.52 0.23 12.51
N ILE A 174 5.43 0.69 11.88
CA ILE A 174 4.45 -0.20 11.24
C ILE A 174 5.07 -1.05 10.13
N ASN A 175 6.19 -0.63 9.53
CA ASN A 175 6.89 -1.37 8.48
C ASN A 175 7.95 -2.35 9.01
N LYS A 176 7.99 -2.60 10.33
CA LYS A 176 8.97 -3.51 10.94
C LYS A 176 8.40 -4.91 11.17
N PRO A 177 9.26 -5.94 11.12
CA PRO A 177 8.85 -7.33 11.37
C PRO A 177 8.08 -7.50 12.68
N PHE A 178 8.55 -6.89 13.79
CA PHE A 178 7.89 -7.05 15.10
C PHE A 178 6.41 -6.62 15.12
N PHE A 179 6.00 -5.69 14.25
CA PHE A 179 4.60 -5.27 14.11
C PHE A 179 3.87 -6.08 13.05
N MET A 180 4.51 -6.30 11.88
CA MET A 180 3.91 -7.04 10.76
C MET A 180 3.68 -8.52 11.08
N ASP A 181 4.60 -9.17 11.79
CA ASP A 181 4.53 -10.59 12.13
C ASP A 181 3.35 -10.92 13.06
N ARG A 182 2.86 -9.94 13.82
CA ARG A 182 1.69 -10.08 14.71
C ARG A 182 0.39 -10.35 13.95
N TRP A 183 0.34 -10.06 12.65
CA TRP A 183 -0.84 -10.29 11.80
C TRP A 183 -0.88 -11.71 11.23
N LYS A 184 0.25 -12.42 11.20
CA LYS A 184 0.34 -13.76 10.60
C LYS A 184 -0.56 -14.74 11.37
N LYS A 185 -1.13 -15.69 10.63
CA LYS A 185 -2.04 -16.75 11.13
C LYS A 185 -3.38 -16.26 11.68
N SER A 186 -3.65 -14.96 11.66
CA SER A 186 -4.99 -14.45 11.95
C SER A 186 -5.93 -14.69 10.76
N GLU A 187 -7.24 -14.72 11.02
CA GLU A 187 -8.28 -14.99 10.03
C GLU A 187 -9.10 -13.73 9.75
N ILE A 188 -9.42 -13.50 8.48
CA ILE A 188 -10.20 -12.33 8.04
C ILE A 188 -11.72 -12.54 8.10
N SER A 189 -12.17 -13.78 8.29
CA SER A 189 -13.58 -14.14 8.39
C SER A 189 -13.82 -15.16 9.50
N ASP A 190 -15.04 -15.14 10.04
CA ASP A 190 -15.51 -16.15 10.99
C ASP A 190 -15.99 -17.43 10.30
N SER A 191 -16.55 -18.35 11.08
CA SER A 191 -17.08 -19.64 10.60
C SER A 191 -18.26 -19.50 9.62
N GLU A 192 -18.97 -18.37 9.62
CA GLU A 192 -20.07 -18.07 8.70
C GLU A 192 -19.56 -17.36 7.43
N GLY A 193 -18.25 -17.09 7.36
CA GLY A 193 -17.60 -16.35 6.29
C GLY A 193 -17.82 -14.84 6.38
N ASP A 194 -18.33 -14.34 7.50
CA ASP A 194 -18.52 -12.91 7.74
C ASP A 194 -17.24 -12.24 8.22
N PHE A 195 -17.09 -10.95 7.91
CA PHE A 195 -15.85 -10.23 8.18
C PHE A 195 -15.54 -10.15 9.68
N LYS A 196 -14.38 -10.69 10.07
CA LYS A 196 -13.88 -10.65 11.44
C LYS A 196 -13.03 -9.39 11.64
N LYS A 197 -13.52 -8.46 12.46
CA LYS A 197 -12.80 -7.20 12.72
C LYS A 197 -11.53 -7.44 13.54
N TYR A 198 -10.51 -6.65 13.23
CA TYR A 198 -9.28 -6.56 14.00
C TYR A 198 -9.32 -5.40 14.98
N GLU A 199 -8.66 -5.56 16.12
CA GLU A 199 -8.46 -4.49 17.10
C GLU A 199 -6.97 -4.35 17.41
N VAL A 200 -6.45 -3.13 17.28
CA VAL A 200 -5.08 -2.81 17.70
C VAL A 200 -5.10 -2.30 19.14
N VAL A 201 -4.52 -3.08 20.04
CA VAL A 201 -4.59 -2.88 21.50
C VAL A 201 -3.29 -2.32 22.08
N LYS A 202 -3.34 -1.77 23.29
CA LYS A 202 -2.17 -1.16 23.97
C LYS A 202 -1.76 -1.91 25.24
N ASP A 203 -2.59 -2.84 25.69
CA ASP A 203 -2.47 -3.56 26.96
C ASP A 203 -1.68 -4.88 26.81
N ASN A 204 -1.05 -5.09 25.66
CA ASN A 204 -0.36 -6.33 25.28
C ASN A 204 -1.30 -7.56 25.22
N SER A 205 -2.61 -7.36 25.09
CA SER A 205 -3.57 -8.46 24.94
C SER A 205 -3.62 -9.00 23.50
N GLY A 206 -2.77 -8.57 22.58
CA GLY A 206 -2.74 -9.05 21.19
C GLY A 206 -2.40 -10.54 21.07
N THR A 207 -1.75 -11.11 22.07
CA THR A 207 -1.42 -12.54 22.10
C THR A 207 -2.58 -13.45 22.51
N THR A 208 -3.66 -12.89 23.06
CA THR A 208 -4.76 -13.68 23.64
C THR A 208 -5.92 -13.91 22.67
N ASP A 209 -5.99 -13.14 21.59
CA ASP A 209 -7.03 -13.23 20.57
C ASP A 209 -6.40 -13.02 19.18
N PRO A 210 -6.58 -13.94 18.22
CA PRO A 210 -6.09 -13.79 16.85
C PRO A 210 -6.59 -12.53 16.12
N SER A 211 -7.68 -11.91 16.59
CA SER A 211 -8.20 -10.65 16.05
C SER A 211 -7.62 -9.41 16.74
N LYS A 212 -6.78 -9.58 17.77
CA LYS A 212 -6.10 -8.48 18.44
C LYS A 212 -4.65 -8.41 18.00
N VAL A 213 -4.17 -7.20 17.80
CA VAL A 213 -2.77 -6.94 17.43
C VAL A 213 -2.21 -5.90 18.38
N ASP A 214 -1.06 -6.19 18.99
CA ASP A 214 -0.42 -5.19 19.85
C ASP A 214 0.04 -3.98 19.01
N GLY A 215 -0.35 -2.79 19.45
CA GLY A 215 0.03 -1.53 18.85
C GLY A 215 1.50 -1.18 19.10
N ILE A 216 1.93 -0.07 18.50
CA ILE A 216 3.28 0.47 18.70
C ILE A 216 3.24 1.46 19.87
N THR A 217 4.08 1.23 20.87
CA THR A 217 4.27 2.15 21.99
C THR A 217 4.66 3.53 21.49
N GLY A 218 3.92 4.57 21.88
CA GLY A 218 4.12 5.94 21.38
C GLY A 218 3.60 6.20 19.94
N GLY A 219 3.26 5.15 19.18
CA GLY A 219 2.73 5.20 17.82
C GLY A 219 1.20 5.00 17.72
N THR A 220 0.44 5.27 18.79
CA THR A 220 -0.99 4.91 18.90
C THR A 220 -1.84 5.35 17.69
N ILE A 221 -1.71 6.61 17.25
CA ILE A 221 -2.58 7.15 16.20
C ILE A 221 -2.33 6.42 14.88
N THR A 222 -1.07 6.16 14.55
CA THR A 222 -0.69 5.38 13.38
C THR A 222 -1.15 3.94 13.49
N SER A 223 -1.00 3.31 14.66
CA SER A 223 -1.50 1.96 14.93
C SER A 223 -3.03 1.85 14.76
N LYS A 224 -3.80 2.83 15.25
CA LYS A 224 -5.25 2.91 15.00
C LYS A 224 -5.59 3.24 13.55
N GLY A 225 -4.72 3.98 12.86
CA GLY A 225 -4.80 4.15 11.41
C GLY A 225 -4.68 2.83 10.66
N VAL A 226 -3.75 1.95 11.08
CA VAL A 226 -3.62 0.60 10.50
C VAL A 226 -4.86 -0.23 10.79
N GLU A 227 -5.40 -0.20 12.02
CA GLU A 227 -6.66 -0.87 12.37
C GLU A 227 -7.80 -0.46 11.43
N GLU A 228 -8.03 0.84 11.24
CA GLU A 228 -9.06 1.35 10.33
C GLU A 228 -8.80 0.91 8.89
N MET A 229 -7.56 1.09 8.42
CA MET A 229 -7.13 0.76 7.07
C MET A 229 -7.42 -0.71 6.74
N VAL A 230 -7.00 -1.60 7.63
CA VAL A 230 -7.16 -3.05 7.45
C VAL A 230 -8.63 -3.42 7.50
N ASN A 231 -9.37 -2.96 8.53
CA ASN A 231 -10.78 -3.31 8.68
C ASN A 231 -11.65 -2.84 7.51
N ARG A 232 -11.49 -1.58 7.08
CA ARG A 232 -12.27 -1.04 5.95
C ARG A 232 -11.94 -1.76 4.65
N SER A 233 -10.66 -2.04 4.41
CA SER A 233 -10.23 -2.66 3.15
C SER A 233 -10.68 -4.12 3.12
N LEU A 234 -10.37 -4.91 4.15
CA LEU A 234 -10.67 -6.34 4.18
C LEU A 234 -12.16 -6.66 4.11
N ALA A 235 -13.03 -5.84 4.68
CA ALA A 235 -14.48 -6.04 4.57
C ALA A 235 -14.97 -6.21 3.12
N ILE A 236 -14.37 -5.48 2.17
CA ILE A 236 -14.69 -5.56 0.74
C ILE A 236 -14.23 -6.91 0.16
N TYR A 237 -13.01 -7.34 0.48
CA TYR A 237 -12.43 -8.58 -0.04
C TYR A 237 -13.05 -9.83 0.60
N THR A 238 -13.45 -9.76 1.88
CA THR A 238 -14.17 -10.86 2.54
C THR A 238 -15.49 -11.16 1.82
N ASN A 239 -16.22 -10.12 1.38
CA ASN A 239 -17.43 -10.33 0.56
C ASN A 239 -17.11 -11.07 -0.75
N TYR A 240 -15.99 -10.75 -1.40
CA TYR A 240 -15.55 -11.46 -2.61
C TYR A 240 -15.25 -12.95 -2.32
N PHE A 241 -14.48 -13.23 -1.27
CA PHE A 241 -14.12 -14.61 -0.91
C PHE A 241 -15.31 -15.44 -0.42
N LYS A 242 -16.23 -14.84 0.36
CA LYS A 242 -17.49 -15.49 0.78
C LYS A 242 -18.30 -15.94 -0.44
N ASN A 243 -18.49 -15.05 -1.41
CA ASN A 243 -19.21 -15.36 -2.65
C ASN A 243 -18.50 -16.41 -3.52
N ARG A 244 -17.18 -16.53 -3.42
CA ARG A 244 -16.40 -17.53 -4.17
C ARG A 244 -16.43 -18.91 -3.52
N LYS A 245 -16.41 -19.00 -2.19
CA LYS A 245 -16.52 -20.27 -1.43
C LYS A 245 -17.92 -20.89 -1.51
N SER A 246 -18.95 -20.07 -1.72
CA SER A 246 -20.34 -20.53 -1.87
C SER A 246 -20.67 -21.11 -3.26
N LYS A 247 -19.72 -21.11 -4.20
CA LYS A 247 -19.87 -21.68 -5.56
C LYS A 247 -19.07 -22.96 -5.69
#